data_AF-A0A6V8PZX8-F1
#
_entry.id   AF-A0A6V8PZX8-F1
#
_cell.length_a   1.000
_cell.length_b   1.000
_cell.length_c   1.000
_cell.angle_alpha   90.00
_cell.angle_beta   90.00
_cell.angle_gamma   90.00
#
_symmetry.space_group_name_H-M   'P 1'
#
loop_
_entity.id
_entity.type
_entity.pdbx_description
1 polymer ?
#
loop_
_entity_poly.entity_id
_entity_poly.type
_entity_poly.pdbx_seq_one_letter_code
_entity_poly.pdbx_strand_id
1 'polypeptide(L)'
;MKIAVVVITDQGEKVGRKIHQALGESKLFVPARLGKDKESDLLFEGRLRDLVKELFAEFEGIVFCMALGIVVRVIAPYLKDKYQDPAIVVVDEAARFAISTLSGHEGGANKLAYAVANSIGAQAIVTTASETNKKIIVGLGCRKGAKKEDIKRAITEGLKMRGLSLDEVMCIATVEIKKNETGLKEACVGLGVPLTFVPCYKIA
;
A
#
# COMPACT_ATOMS: atom_id res chain seq x y z
N MET A 1 -7.74 7.95 -6.06
CA MET A 1 -6.41 8.34 -5.56
C MET A 1 -5.46 8.38 -6.74
N LYS A 2 -5.04 9.57 -7.20
CA LYS A 2 -3.98 9.73 -8.20
C LYS A 2 -2.63 9.44 -7.53
N ILE A 3 -1.94 8.38 -7.96
CA ILE A 3 -0.73 7.86 -7.30
C ILE A 3 0.52 8.03 -8.17
N ALA A 4 1.60 8.52 -7.58
CA ALA A 4 2.94 8.51 -8.17
C ALA A 4 3.79 7.40 -7.53
N VAL A 5 4.58 6.70 -8.34
CA VAL A 5 5.62 5.77 -7.88
C VAL A 5 6.96 6.34 -8.30
N VAL A 6 7.89 6.53 -7.35
CA VAL A 6 9.16 7.20 -7.59
C VAL A 6 10.31 6.27 -7.23
N VAL A 7 11.27 6.16 -8.16
CA VAL A 7 12.47 5.32 -8.00
C VAL A 7 13.73 6.14 -8.29
N ILE A 8 14.89 5.75 -7.75
CA ILE A 8 16.17 6.44 -8.02
C ILE A 8 17.35 5.49 -8.28
N THR A 9 17.13 4.18 -8.21
CA THR A 9 18.12 3.11 -8.43
C THR A 9 17.53 2.00 -9.30
N ASP A 10 18.38 1.16 -9.90
CA ASP A 10 17.95 0.00 -10.70
C ASP A 10 17.17 -1.03 -9.88
N GLN A 11 17.53 -1.25 -8.61
CA GLN A 11 16.81 -2.19 -7.75
C GLN A 11 15.46 -1.62 -7.34
N GLY A 12 15.42 -0.33 -6.99
CA GLY A 12 14.18 0.40 -6.74
C GLY A 12 13.22 0.36 -7.94
N GLU A 13 13.74 0.49 -9.17
CA GLU A 13 12.93 0.40 -10.40
C GLU A 13 12.21 -0.95 -10.52
N LYS A 14 12.89 -2.06 -10.23
CA LYS A 14 12.26 -3.40 -10.29
C LYS A 14 11.07 -3.51 -9.33
N VAL A 15 11.19 -2.96 -8.13
CA VAL A 15 10.12 -2.94 -7.12
C VAL A 15 9.02 -1.97 -7.55
N GLY A 16 9.38 -0.74 -7.90
CA GLY A 16 8.44 0.30 -8.33
C GLY A 16 7.62 -0.10 -9.55
N ARG A 17 8.20 -0.85 -10.50
CA ARG A 17 7.48 -1.34 -11.67
C ARG A 17 6.43 -2.40 -11.32
N LYS A 18 6.71 -3.30 -10.37
CA LYS A 18 5.71 -4.25 -9.86
C LYS A 18 4.55 -3.53 -9.19
N ILE A 19 4.85 -2.51 -8.37
CA ILE A 19 3.84 -1.67 -7.72
C ILE A 19 2.99 -0.96 -8.79
N HIS A 20 3.65 -0.33 -9.77
CA HIS A 20 2.98 0.40 -10.84
C HIS A 20 1.99 -0.48 -11.63
N GLN A 21 2.44 -1.68 -12.04
CA GLN A 21 1.61 -2.66 -12.75
C GLN A 21 0.42 -3.14 -11.92
N ALA A 22 0.57 -3.30 -10.60
CA ALA A 22 -0.49 -3.78 -9.73
C ALA A 22 -1.51 -2.69 -9.35
N LEU A 23 -1.07 -1.44 -9.23
CA LEU A 23 -1.95 -0.30 -8.92
C LEU A 23 -2.68 0.25 -10.15
N GLY A 24 -2.25 -0.12 -11.37
CA GLY A 24 -2.93 0.14 -12.64
C GLY A 24 -2.85 1.59 -13.12
N GLU A 25 -3.44 2.53 -12.39
CA GLU A 25 -3.57 3.96 -12.77
C GLU A 25 -2.45 4.85 -12.23
N SER A 26 -1.46 4.26 -11.55
CA SER A 26 -0.33 5.03 -11.01
C SER A 26 0.61 5.53 -12.11
N LYS A 27 1.39 6.57 -11.84
CA LYS A 27 2.44 7.08 -12.74
C LYS A 27 3.82 6.73 -12.20
N LEU A 28 4.66 6.05 -12.99
CA LEU A 28 6.02 5.66 -12.58
C LEU A 28 7.04 6.71 -13.04
N PHE A 29 7.74 7.32 -12.09
CA PHE A 29 8.78 8.32 -12.31
C PHE A 29 10.17 7.71 -12.16
N VAL A 30 10.97 7.79 -13.23
CA VAL A 30 12.31 7.20 -13.32
C VAL A 30 13.33 8.28 -13.71
N PRO A 31 14.52 8.37 -13.08
CA PRO A 31 15.54 9.32 -13.50
C PRO A 31 15.98 9.02 -14.93
N ALA A 32 16.15 10.05 -15.77
CA ALA A 32 16.57 9.90 -17.16
C ALA A 32 17.87 9.06 -17.32
N ARG A 33 18.79 9.16 -16.36
CA ARG A 33 20.03 8.36 -16.32
C ARG A 33 19.84 6.84 -16.18
N LEU A 34 18.68 6.40 -15.66
CA LEU A 34 18.32 4.98 -15.55
C LEU A 34 17.42 4.53 -16.71
N GLY A 35 16.72 5.48 -17.33
CA GLY A 35 15.73 5.26 -18.37
C GLY A 35 16.33 4.53 -19.57
N LYS A 36 16.02 3.24 -19.69
CA LYS A 36 16.10 2.51 -20.95
C LYS A 36 14.71 2.57 -21.57
N ASP A 37 14.56 3.27 -22.69
CA ASP A 37 13.36 3.40 -23.54
C ASP A 37 12.23 2.41 -23.21
N LYS A 38 11.30 2.80 -22.34
CA LYS A 38 10.04 2.09 -22.09
C LYS A 38 8.90 3.09 -22.14
N GLU A 39 7.98 2.88 -23.08
CA GLU A 39 6.93 3.84 -23.47
C GLU A 39 6.01 4.33 -22.33
N SER A 40 5.96 3.65 -21.18
CA SER A 40 5.09 4.01 -20.05
C SER A 40 5.76 4.79 -18.91
N ASP A 41 7.09 4.95 -18.93
CA ASP A 41 7.83 5.58 -17.83
C ASP A 41 7.83 7.11 -17.98
N LEU A 42 7.58 7.84 -16.89
CA LEU A 42 7.78 9.28 -16.86
C LEU A 42 9.21 9.59 -16.44
N LEU A 43 10.04 9.95 -17.41
CA LEU A 43 11.42 10.32 -17.14
C LEU A 43 11.47 11.70 -16.48
N PHE A 44 12.32 11.83 -15.46
CA PHE A 44 12.62 13.13 -14.86
C PHE A 44 14.12 13.41 -14.88
N GLU A 45 14.46 14.69 -15.04
CA GLU A 45 15.81 15.21 -14.96
C GLU A 45 16.02 16.00 -13.67
N GLY A 46 17.28 16.26 -13.31
CA GLY A 46 17.60 17.08 -12.15
C GLY A 46 17.50 16.37 -10.80
N ARG A 47 17.20 17.12 -9.74
CA ARG A 47 17.24 16.62 -8.35
C ARG A 47 15.88 16.09 -7.94
N LEU A 48 15.87 15.00 -7.16
CA LEU A 48 14.64 14.42 -6.59
C LEU A 48 13.76 15.45 -5.87
N ARG A 49 14.38 16.45 -5.21
CA ARG A 49 13.64 17.51 -4.51
C ARG A 49 12.72 18.30 -5.45
N ASP A 50 13.17 18.58 -6.67
CA ASP A 50 12.43 19.39 -7.64
C ASP A 50 11.19 18.62 -8.10
N LEU A 51 11.35 17.34 -8.43
CA LEU A 51 10.23 16.44 -8.71
C LEU A 51 9.24 16.37 -7.53
N VAL A 52 9.73 16.19 -6.30
CA VAL A 52 8.87 16.07 -5.11
C VAL A 52 7.97 17.29 -4.93
N LYS A 53 8.47 18.50 -5.21
CA LYS A 53 7.68 19.73 -5.17
C LYS A 53 6.45 19.66 -6.08
N GLU A 54 6.64 19.17 -7.30
CA GLU A 54 5.57 19.02 -8.30
C GLU A 54 4.59 17.92 -7.86
N LEU A 55 5.11 16.77 -7.44
CA LEU A 55 4.28 15.65 -7.02
C LEU A 55 3.39 15.98 -5.82
N PHE A 56 3.88 16.77 -4.86
CA PHE A 56 3.10 17.21 -3.70
C PHE A 56 1.90 18.08 -4.06
N ALA A 57 1.95 18.80 -5.20
CA ALA A 57 0.83 19.61 -5.66
C ALA A 57 -0.18 18.82 -6.50
N GLU A 58 0.27 17.74 -7.14
CA GLU A 58 -0.48 17.07 -8.20
C GLU A 58 -1.06 15.70 -7.83
N PHE A 59 -0.51 15.03 -6.81
CA PHE A 59 -0.84 13.64 -6.49
C PHE A 59 -1.43 13.53 -5.09
N GLU A 60 -2.35 12.59 -4.93
CA GLU A 60 -2.98 12.29 -3.64
C GLU A 60 -2.18 11.23 -2.87
N GLY A 61 -1.36 10.44 -3.56
CA GLY A 61 -0.47 9.45 -2.96
C GLY A 61 0.86 9.33 -3.71
N ILE A 62 1.95 9.14 -2.96
CA ILE A 62 3.30 8.99 -3.51
C ILE A 62 3.97 7.80 -2.83
N VAL A 63 4.45 6.87 -3.65
CA VAL A 63 5.18 5.67 -3.23
C VAL A 63 6.64 5.81 -3.62
N PHE A 64 7.54 5.88 -2.64
CA PHE A 64 8.98 5.95 -2.87
C PHE A 64 9.63 4.59 -2.68
N CYS A 65 10.32 4.08 -3.70
CA CYS A 65 11.10 2.84 -3.61
C CYS A 65 12.59 3.17 -3.39
N MET A 66 12.93 3.54 -2.16
CA MET A 66 14.26 3.98 -1.73
C MET A 66 14.35 4.05 -0.19
N ALA A 67 15.50 4.48 0.34
CA ALA A 67 15.67 4.64 1.78
C ALA A 67 14.75 5.72 2.38
N LEU A 68 14.07 5.39 3.49
CA LEU A 68 13.17 6.30 4.23
C LEU A 68 13.84 7.62 4.62
N GLY A 69 15.11 7.60 5.03
CA GLY A 69 15.84 8.81 5.40
C GLY A 69 16.01 9.82 4.26
N ILE A 70 16.07 9.36 3.01
CA ILE A 70 16.08 10.25 1.83
C ILE A 70 14.72 10.92 1.71
N VAL A 71 13.66 10.12 1.75
CA VAL A 71 12.26 10.57 1.60
C VAL A 71 11.94 11.64 2.63
N VAL A 72 12.21 11.39 3.91
CA VAL A 72 11.98 12.36 5.00
C VAL A 72 12.65 13.70 4.72
N ARG A 73 13.91 13.70 4.25
CA ARG A 73 14.66 14.93 3.96
C ARG A 73 14.13 15.70 2.75
N VAL A 74 13.66 14.99 1.71
CA VAL A 74 13.16 15.66 0.49
C VAL A 74 11.73 16.17 0.64
N ILE A 75 10.89 15.52 1.44
CA ILE A 75 9.51 15.97 1.67
C ILE A 75 9.41 17.09 2.71
N ALA A 76 10.35 17.16 3.66
CA ALA A 76 10.29 18.08 4.80
C ALA A 76 9.96 19.56 4.45
N PRO A 77 10.52 20.17 3.38
CA PRO A 77 10.21 21.55 3.01
C PRO A 77 8.78 21.79 2.50
N TYR A 78 8.04 20.72 2.16
CA TYR A 78 6.72 20.79 1.52
C TYR A 78 5.57 20.35 2.44
N LEU A 79 5.89 19.89 3.65
CA LEU A 79 4.90 19.45 4.62
C LEU A 79 4.06 20.64 5.11
N LYS A 80 2.74 20.46 5.14
CA LYS A 80 1.79 21.44 5.68
C LYS A 80 1.01 20.83 6.83
N ASP A 81 0.11 19.90 6.53
CA ASP A 81 -0.69 19.18 7.52
C ASP A 81 -1.30 17.89 6.93
N LYS A 82 -1.74 17.00 7.81
CA LYS A 82 -2.26 15.66 7.46
C LYS A 82 -3.55 15.64 6.62
N TYR A 83 -4.23 16.77 6.44
CA TYR A 83 -5.45 16.89 5.64
C TYR A 83 -5.16 17.38 4.22
N GLN A 84 -4.04 18.08 4.02
CA GLN A 84 -3.61 18.60 2.72
C GLN A 84 -2.47 17.80 2.10
N ASP A 85 -1.57 17.26 2.92
CA ASP A 85 -0.38 16.55 2.45
C ASP A 85 -0.77 15.19 1.85
N PRO A 86 -0.14 14.78 0.74
CA PRO A 86 -0.42 13.48 0.11
C PRO A 86 -0.09 12.30 1.02
N ALA A 87 -0.74 11.17 0.77
CA ALA A 87 -0.35 9.90 1.36
C ALA A 87 1.06 9.51 0.93
N ILE A 88 2.01 9.39 1.86
CA ILE A 88 3.37 8.92 1.53
C ILE A 88 3.57 7.51 2.06
N VAL A 89 3.97 6.60 1.15
CA VAL A 89 4.42 5.25 1.47
C VAL A 89 5.87 5.07 1.02
N VAL A 90 6.70 4.51 1.89
CA VAL A 90 8.09 4.19 1.55
C VAL A 90 8.29 2.68 1.53
N VAL A 91 8.95 2.20 0.48
CA VAL A 91 9.26 0.80 0.26
C VAL A 91 10.77 0.62 0.17
N ASP A 92 11.32 -0.35 0.90
CA ASP A 92 12.74 -0.70 0.76
C ASP A 92 13.00 -1.48 -0.53
N GLU A 93 14.20 -1.36 -1.09
CA GLU A 93 14.54 -1.96 -2.39
C GLU A 93 14.53 -3.50 -2.39
N ALA A 94 14.52 -4.12 -1.20
CA ALA A 94 14.36 -5.58 -1.05
C ALA A 94 12.88 -6.01 -0.97
N ALA A 95 11.93 -5.08 -1.12
CA ALA A 95 10.48 -5.31 -1.04
C ALA A 95 10.06 -6.05 0.24
N ARG A 96 10.66 -5.70 1.39
CA ARG A 96 10.34 -6.32 2.68
C ARG A 96 9.26 -5.54 3.42
N PHE A 97 9.27 -4.22 3.32
CA PHE A 97 8.38 -3.34 4.06
C PHE A 97 7.75 -2.27 3.16
N ALA A 98 6.46 -1.99 3.38
CA ALA A 98 5.76 -0.83 2.86
C ALA A 98 5.28 0.02 4.03
N ILE A 99 5.92 1.16 4.26
CA ILE A 99 5.81 1.95 5.49
C ILE A 99 4.88 3.14 5.25
N SER A 100 3.75 3.20 5.96
CA SER A 100 2.89 4.38 6.02
C SER A 100 3.64 5.52 6.70
N THR A 101 4.09 6.51 5.94
CA THR A 101 5.09 7.51 6.37
C THR A 101 4.47 8.88 6.66
N LEU A 102 3.52 9.34 5.84
CA LEU A 102 2.85 10.64 6.01
C LEU A 102 1.37 10.51 5.64
N SER A 103 0.51 11.28 6.32
CA SER A 103 -0.94 11.32 6.07
C SER A 103 -1.60 9.92 6.14
N GLY A 104 -1.31 9.21 7.23
CA GLY A 104 -1.71 7.82 7.47
C GLY A 104 -3.21 7.52 7.34
N HIS A 105 -3.98 7.76 8.40
CA HIS A 105 -5.40 7.39 8.43
C HIS A 105 -6.25 8.27 7.50
N GLU A 106 -6.22 9.58 7.71
CA GLU A 106 -7.04 10.57 6.98
C GLU A 106 -6.61 10.68 5.51
N GLY A 107 -5.32 10.88 5.23
CA GLY A 107 -4.82 10.99 3.86
C GLY A 107 -4.71 9.66 3.12
N GLY A 108 -4.88 8.52 3.81
CA GLY A 108 -4.98 7.20 3.18
C GLY A 108 -3.66 6.45 3.01
N ALA A 109 -2.54 6.92 3.57
CA ALA A 109 -1.27 6.19 3.49
C ALA A 109 -1.32 4.81 4.18
N ASN A 110 -2.18 4.62 5.18
CA ASN A 110 -2.39 3.30 5.78
C ASN A 110 -2.95 2.31 4.75
N LYS A 111 -4.02 2.68 4.06
CA LYS A 111 -4.64 1.85 3.01
C LYS A 111 -3.68 1.62 1.85
N LEU A 112 -2.96 2.67 1.43
CA LEU A 112 -1.96 2.60 0.38
C LEU A 112 -0.81 1.64 0.76
N ALA A 113 -0.35 1.66 2.01
CA ALA A 113 0.71 0.76 2.49
C ALA A 113 0.30 -0.71 2.38
N TYR A 114 -0.94 -1.07 2.71
CA TYR A 114 -1.46 -2.42 2.50
C TYR A 114 -1.57 -2.79 1.01
N ALA A 115 -2.06 -1.88 0.17
CA ALA A 115 -2.16 -2.12 -1.27
C ALA A 115 -0.77 -2.34 -1.90
N VAL A 116 0.21 -1.50 -1.55
CA VAL A 116 1.61 -1.61 -1.98
C VAL A 116 2.22 -2.89 -1.45
N ALA A 117 2.06 -3.21 -0.16
CA ALA A 117 2.58 -4.44 0.44
C ALA A 117 2.11 -5.69 -0.30
N ASN A 118 0.80 -5.79 -0.57
CA ASN A 118 0.22 -6.92 -1.30
C ASN A 118 0.72 -7.04 -2.74
N SER A 119 1.06 -5.92 -3.39
CA SER A 119 1.54 -5.93 -4.77
C SER A 119 2.94 -6.53 -4.92
N ILE A 120 3.76 -6.48 -3.88
CA ILE A 120 5.16 -6.92 -3.91
C ILE A 120 5.48 -8.05 -2.93
N GLY A 121 4.51 -8.50 -2.13
CA GLY A 121 4.73 -9.50 -1.08
C GLY A 121 5.48 -8.96 0.14
N ALA A 122 5.42 -7.64 0.38
CA ALA A 122 6.01 -6.99 1.54
C ALA A 122 5.06 -7.03 2.75
N GLN A 123 5.57 -6.63 3.91
CA GLN A 123 4.78 -6.35 5.09
C GLN A 123 4.40 -4.87 5.14
N ALA A 124 3.12 -4.57 5.33
CA ALA A 124 2.68 -3.20 5.61
C ALA A 124 3.08 -2.81 7.04
N ILE A 125 3.69 -1.64 7.19
CA ILE A 125 4.09 -1.07 8.49
C ILE A 125 3.23 0.17 8.73
N VAL A 126 2.32 0.07 9.70
CA VAL A 126 1.40 1.13 10.10
C VAL A 126 1.54 1.34 11.60
N THR A 127 1.81 2.58 11.99
CA THR A 127 2.11 2.96 13.38
C THR A 127 1.21 4.07 13.92
N THR A 128 0.25 4.54 13.13
CA THR A 128 -0.59 5.68 13.48
C THR A 128 -1.47 5.41 14.69
N ALA A 129 -1.63 6.43 15.55
CA ALA A 129 -2.51 6.35 16.72
C ALA A 129 -3.97 5.99 16.38
N SER A 130 -4.45 6.33 15.18
CA SER A 130 -5.78 5.93 14.69
C SER A 130 -6.00 4.41 14.69
N GLU A 131 -4.93 3.62 14.73
CA GLU A 131 -4.99 2.15 14.75
C GLU A 131 -5.03 1.55 16.17
N THR A 132 -4.96 2.35 17.25
CA THR A 132 -4.90 1.82 18.62
C THR A 132 -6.11 0.98 19.02
N ASN A 133 -7.26 1.22 18.38
CA ASN A 133 -8.48 0.46 18.62
C ASN A 133 -8.57 -0.81 17.75
N LYS A 134 -7.66 -0.95 16.77
CA LYS A 134 -7.64 -2.09 15.86
C LYS A 134 -6.81 -3.24 16.45
N LYS A 135 -7.47 -4.07 17.26
CA LYS A 135 -6.81 -5.07 18.12
C LYS A 135 -6.82 -6.48 17.55
N ILE A 136 -7.58 -6.74 16.49
CA ILE A 136 -7.79 -8.11 15.99
C ILE A 136 -7.42 -8.24 14.52
N ILE A 137 -6.89 -9.41 14.17
CA ILE A 137 -6.70 -9.85 12.79
C ILE A 137 -7.69 -10.99 12.54
N VAL A 138 -8.48 -10.88 11.48
CA VAL A 138 -9.39 -11.95 11.08
C VAL A 138 -8.65 -12.88 10.12
N GLY A 139 -8.29 -14.06 10.59
CA GLY A 139 -7.78 -15.13 9.73
C GLY A 139 -8.92 -15.72 8.89
N LEU A 140 -8.77 -15.72 7.57
CA LEU A 140 -9.83 -16.15 6.65
C LEU A 140 -9.35 -17.22 5.67
N GLY A 141 -10.06 -18.34 5.68
CA GLY A 141 -9.98 -19.39 4.67
C GLY A 141 -11.29 -19.48 3.89
N CYS A 142 -11.20 -19.65 2.57
CA CYS A 142 -12.35 -19.87 1.70
C CYS A 142 -12.06 -20.92 0.61
N ARG A 143 -13.12 -21.50 0.06
CA ARG A 143 -13.04 -22.31 -1.16
C ARG A 143 -12.82 -21.39 -2.37
N LYS A 144 -12.23 -21.92 -3.44
CA LYS A 144 -12.04 -21.21 -4.71
C LYS A 144 -13.38 -20.71 -5.25
N GLY A 145 -13.45 -19.44 -5.64
CA GLY A 145 -14.67 -18.83 -6.19
C GLY A 145 -15.75 -18.51 -5.15
N ALA A 146 -15.40 -18.42 -3.87
CA ALA A 146 -16.35 -17.98 -2.84
C ALA A 146 -16.88 -16.57 -3.14
N LYS A 147 -18.20 -16.38 -3.02
CA LYS A 147 -18.87 -15.11 -3.31
C LYS A 147 -18.58 -14.08 -2.21
N LYS A 148 -18.52 -12.81 -2.59
CA LYS A 148 -18.25 -11.71 -1.64
C LYS A 148 -19.28 -11.65 -0.52
N GLU A 149 -20.55 -11.93 -0.80
CA GLU A 149 -21.65 -11.88 0.16
C GLU A 149 -21.47 -12.94 1.25
N ASP A 150 -21.07 -14.15 0.85
CA ASP A 150 -20.81 -15.25 1.77
C ASP A 150 -19.60 -14.95 2.68
N ILE A 151 -18.54 -14.36 2.11
CA ILE A 151 -17.35 -13.94 2.86
C ILE A 151 -17.70 -12.83 3.86
N LYS A 152 -18.42 -11.79 3.42
CA LYS A 152 -18.87 -10.70 4.30
C LYS A 152 -19.70 -11.25 5.46
N ARG A 153 -20.67 -12.12 5.16
CA ARG A 153 -21.51 -12.76 6.17
C ARG A 153 -20.65 -13.52 7.19
N ALA A 154 -19.76 -14.40 6.73
CA ALA A 154 -18.89 -15.18 7.61
C ALA A 154 -18.04 -14.31 8.54
N ILE A 155 -17.46 -13.21 8.03
CA ILE A 155 -16.70 -12.26 8.86
C ILE A 155 -17.60 -11.62 9.91
N THR A 156 -18.74 -11.05 9.48
CA THR A 156 -19.63 -10.32 10.39
C THR A 156 -20.26 -11.21 11.47
N GLU A 157 -20.64 -12.44 11.12
CA GLU A 157 -21.17 -13.42 12.07
C GLU A 157 -20.09 -13.90 13.04
N GLY A 158 -18.88 -14.18 12.54
CA GLY A 158 -17.75 -14.58 13.38
C GLY A 158 -17.36 -13.52 14.41
N LEU A 159 -17.35 -12.24 14.01
CA LEU A 159 -17.14 -11.12 14.93
C LEU A 159 -18.27 -11.02 15.97
N LYS A 160 -19.52 -11.11 15.53
CA LYS A 160 -20.70 -11.05 16.41
C LYS A 160 -20.69 -12.15 17.46
N MET A 161 -20.30 -13.38 17.10
CA MET A 161 -20.15 -14.50 18.05
C MET A 161 -19.15 -14.24 19.17
N ARG A 162 -18.21 -13.31 18.96
CA ARG A 162 -17.20 -12.91 19.95
C ARG A 162 -17.52 -11.57 20.62
N GLY A 163 -18.65 -10.95 20.29
CA GLY A 163 -19.02 -9.62 20.76
C GLY A 163 -18.11 -8.51 20.23
N LEU A 164 -17.43 -8.74 19.10
CA LEU A 164 -16.50 -7.81 18.49
C LEU A 164 -17.17 -7.03 17.36
N SER A 165 -16.69 -5.81 17.12
CA SER A 165 -17.13 -4.97 16.00
C SER A 165 -16.12 -4.97 14.85
N LEU A 166 -16.57 -4.55 13.66
CA LEU A 166 -15.70 -4.44 12.49
C LEU A 166 -14.61 -3.37 12.68
N ASP A 167 -14.87 -2.34 13.49
CA ASP A 167 -13.93 -1.24 13.74
C ASP A 167 -12.70 -1.69 14.54
N GLU A 168 -12.82 -2.81 15.27
CA GLU A 168 -11.70 -3.43 15.99
C GLU A 168 -10.78 -4.23 15.07
N VAL A 169 -11.21 -4.53 13.83
CA VAL A 169 -10.44 -5.34 12.87
C VAL A 169 -9.36 -4.51 12.20
N MET A 170 -8.11 -4.87 12.49
CA MET A 170 -6.91 -4.31 11.86
C MET A 170 -6.84 -4.67 10.38
N CYS A 171 -6.90 -5.97 10.08
CA CYS A 171 -6.89 -6.48 8.73
C CYS A 171 -7.49 -7.89 8.68
N ILE A 172 -7.83 -8.32 7.47
CA ILE A 172 -8.15 -9.71 7.15
C ILE A 172 -6.87 -10.34 6.60
N ALA A 173 -6.46 -11.48 7.17
CA ALA A 173 -5.28 -12.21 6.74
C ALA A 173 -5.67 -13.52 6.06
N THR A 174 -5.06 -13.82 4.92
CA THR A 174 -5.20 -15.12 4.25
C THR A 174 -3.88 -15.58 3.65
N VAL A 175 -3.82 -16.82 3.20
CA VAL A 175 -2.64 -17.37 2.51
C VAL A 175 -2.49 -16.82 1.09
N GLU A 176 -1.25 -16.57 0.65
CA GLU A 176 -0.94 -15.98 -0.66
C GLU A 176 -1.51 -16.74 -1.88
N ILE A 177 -1.76 -18.05 -1.77
CA ILE A 177 -2.39 -18.84 -2.84
C ILE A 177 -3.79 -18.31 -3.19
N LYS A 178 -4.42 -17.56 -2.28
CA LYS A 178 -5.73 -16.91 -2.46
C LYS A 178 -5.64 -15.51 -3.05
N LYS A 179 -4.47 -15.03 -3.48
CA LYS A 179 -4.29 -13.67 -4.02
C LYS A 179 -5.12 -13.35 -5.25
N ASN A 180 -5.61 -14.36 -5.97
CA ASN A 180 -6.43 -14.18 -7.17
C ASN A 180 -7.94 -14.36 -6.91
N GLU A 181 -8.35 -14.59 -5.66
CA GLU A 181 -9.77 -14.71 -5.30
C GLU A 181 -10.45 -13.34 -5.32
N THR A 182 -11.25 -13.07 -6.35
CA THR A 182 -11.94 -11.78 -6.55
C THR A 182 -12.97 -11.53 -5.45
N GLY A 183 -13.78 -12.52 -5.10
CA GLY A 183 -14.78 -12.40 -4.04
C GLY A 183 -14.20 -12.01 -2.68
N LEU A 184 -12.97 -12.47 -2.38
CA LEU A 184 -12.24 -12.08 -1.18
C LEU A 184 -11.85 -10.60 -1.21
N LYS A 185 -11.24 -10.15 -2.31
CA LYS A 185 -10.84 -8.74 -2.47
C LYS A 185 -12.06 -7.82 -2.39
N GLU A 186 -13.13 -8.15 -3.11
CA GLU A 186 -14.38 -7.40 -3.12
C GLU A 186 -15.05 -7.34 -1.74
N ALA A 187 -15.03 -8.45 -0.98
CA ALA A 187 -15.54 -8.47 0.37
C ALA A 187 -14.75 -7.53 1.30
N CYS A 188 -13.42 -7.57 1.24
CA CYS A 188 -12.56 -6.71 2.06
C CYS A 188 -12.75 -5.22 1.72
N VAL A 189 -12.80 -4.88 0.42
CA VAL A 189 -13.12 -3.53 -0.06
C VAL A 189 -14.49 -3.09 0.44
N GLY A 190 -15.50 -3.95 0.30
CA GLY A 190 -16.87 -3.67 0.72
C GLY A 190 -17.10 -3.67 2.25
N LEU A 191 -16.09 -4.04 3.04
CA LEU A 191 -16.05 -3.90 4.50
C LEU A 191 -15.15 -2.74 4.95
N GLY A 192 -14.37 -2.15 4.04
CA GLY A 192 -13.38 -1.12 4.39
C GLY A 192 -12.20 -1.66 5.21
N VAL A 193 -12.00 -2.98 5.25
CA VAL A 193 -10.94 -3.64 6.03
C VAL A 193 -9.79 -4.02 5.10
N PRO A 194 -8.53 -3.65 5.42
CA PRO A 194 -7.39 -4.06 4.63
C PRO A 194 -7.23 -5.58 4.57
N LEU A 195 -6.84 -6.09 3.40
CA LEU A 195 -6.46 -7.49 3.19
C LEU A 195 -4.94 -7.61 3.25
N THR A 196 -4.42 -8.67 3.86
CA THR A 196 -3.01 -9.02 3.81
C THR A 196 -2.83 -10.49 3.41
N PHE A 197 -1.79 -10.77 2.62
CA PHE A 197 -1.43 -12.11 2.18
C PHE A 197 -0.22 -12.60 2.96
N VAL A 198 -0.39 -13.73 3.64
CA VAL A 198 0.65 -14.43 4.38
C VAL A 198 1.32 -15.45 3.44
N PRO A 199 2.65 -15.41 3.29
CA PRO A 199 3.38 -16.39 2.48
C PRO A 199 3.14 -17.83 2.94
N CYS A 200 3.09 -18.78 2.00
CA CYS A 200 2.80 -20.19 2.31
C CYS A 200 3.77 -20.78 3.34
N TYR A 201 5.06 -20.41 3.29
CA TYR A 201 6.07 -20.92 4.23
C TYR A 201 5.86 -20.48 5.68
N LYS A 202 5.02 -19.48 5.96
CA LYS A 202 4.69 -19.04 7.33
C LYS A 202 3.50 -19.76 7.95
N ILE A 203 2.82 -20.61 7.18
CA ILE A 203 1.59 -21.31 7.59
C ILE A 203 1.85 -22.84 7.71
N ALA A 204 3.02 -23.31 7.27
CA ALA A 204 3.42 -24.72 7.28
C ALA A 204 3.89 -25.20 8.65
#